data_AF-A0A945W008-F1
#
_entry.id   AF-A0A945W008-F1
#
_cell.length_a   1.000
_cell.length_b   1.000
_cell.length_c   1.000
_cell.angle_alpha   90.00
_cell.angle_beta   90.00
_cell.angle_gamma   90.00
#
_symmetry.space_group_name_H-M   'P 1'
#
loop_
_entity.id
_entity.type
_entity.pdbx_description
1 polymer ?
#
loop_
_entity_poly.entity_id
_entity_poly.type
_entity_poly.pdbx_seq_one_letter_code
_entity_poly.pdbx_strand_id
1 'polypeptide(L)'
;MKRILITLCLSLLFTATVPVGVVNAASKFWNVANGDWSGTNWNSGIVWPPQPNVGEPGSGDTAYIDNGGTAQITQSGETAVNVFLGSLGGSSGSINMSAGSLSTTSMFVGHIGTGSFIQSGGTVTLSSGLILGNNPTAVGSYNLSSGSLFSNSQSIGHTGTGTFTQSGGTNSVSLSGLNTIGSGSSGIYNLSGGAHIVGDLTVGNGTGSGTYNLSGGTLDITGNILNNGVGASTLNNDGGILNIGGGSISADNFNIANSAGTNVSHTLGIGESITAENETIGNFGTGAFTQTGGTNTVSNNLNLGVDAGGSGTYTISGGTLGVNGSIVNGAGTSTFNIDGGTVNAGTIGVDNFNVGNDAGSNASHTMGVGESISVGSETIGNSGTGVFTQTGGTNTIT
;
A
#
# COMPACT_ATOMS: atom_id res chain seq x y z
N MET A 1 31.51 84.40 -4.12
CA MET A 1 32.77 83.69 -4.41
C MET A 1 32.71 82.32 -3.75
N LYS A 2 33.02 81.26 -4.52
CA LYS A 2 33.23 79.84 -4.11
C LYS A 2 31.94 79.05 -3.81
N ARG A 3 31.78 77.78 -4.20
CA ARG A 3 32.38 76.86 -5.18
C ARG A 3 31.43 75.64 -5.19
N ILE A 4 31.18 75.07 -6.36
CA ILE A 4 30.42 73.82 -6.58
C ILE A 4 31.08 72.66 -5.83
N LEU A 5 30.28 71.79 -5.20
CA LEU A 5 30.66 70.40 -4.94
C LEU A 5 29.43 69.51 -5.18
N ILE A 6 29.43 68.85 -6.34
CA ILE A 6 28.52 67.75 -6.67
C ILE A 6 29.08 66.52 -5.94
N THR A 7 28.36 66.02 -4.96
CA THR A 7 28.69 64.76 -4.29
C THR A 7 28.32 63.62 -5.23
N LEU A 8 29.33 63.02 -5.86
CA LEU A 8 29.22 61.73 -6.54
C LEU A 8 28.89 60.67 -5.48
N CYS A 9 27.70 60.07 -5.55
CA CYS A 9 27.35 58.91 -4.73
C CYS A 9 28.10 57.69 -5.31
N LEU A 10 29.29 57.42 -4.80
CA LEU A 10 30.06 56.23 -5.10
C LEU A 10 29.47 55.07 -4.28
N SER A 11 28.58 54.28 -4.88
CA SER A 11 28.10 53.04 -4.28
C SER A 11 29.28 52.07 -4.16
N LEU A 12 29.74 51.83 -2.94
CA LEU A 12 30.59 50.67 -2.63
C LEU A 12 29.76 49.41 -2.91
N LEU A 13 30.03 48.73 -4.03
CA LEU A 13 29.73 47.31 -4.13
C LEU A 13 30.66 46.57 -3.16
N PHE A 14 30.17 46.23 -1.98
CA PHE A 14 30.72 45.09 -1.25
C PHE A 14 30.36 43.85 -2.05
N THR A 15 31.30 43.33 -2.85
CA THR A 15 31.24 41.93 -3.24
C THR A 15 31.50 41.14 -1.97
N ALA A 16 30.43 40.76 -1.26
CA ALA A 16 30.51 39.66 -0.32
C ALA A 16 30.84 38.41 -1.15
N THR A 17 32.12 38.11 -1.31
CA THR A 17 32.57 36.75 -1.56
C THR A 17 32.18 35.98 -0.30
N VAL A 18 30.94 35.48 -0.26
CA VAL A 18 30.60 34.40 0.64
C VAL A 18 31.56 33.29 0.22
N PRO A 19 32.43 32.80 1.12
CA PRO A 19 33.13 31.57 0.83
C PRO A 19 32.02 30.55 0.62
N VAL A 20 31.79 30.15 -0.63
CA VAL A 20 31.10 28.91 -0.89
C VAL A 20 32.11 27.86 -0.44
N GLY A 21 32.11 27.59 0.87
CA GLY A 21 32.74 26.40 1.38
C GLY A 21 32.13 25.29 0.55
N VAL A 22 32.97 24.59 -0.21
CA VAL A 22 32.58 23.33 -0.79
C VAL A 22 32.11 22.50 0.40
N VAL A 23 30.79 22.36 0.56
CA VAL A 23 30.23 21.46 1.58
C VAL A 23 30.52 20.08 1.01
N ASN A 24 31.72 19.58 1.28
CA ASN A 24 32.09 18.23 0.90
C ASN A 24 31.12 17.32 1.64
N ALA A 25 30.39 16.51 0.88
CA ALA A 25 29.52 15.49 1.43
C ALA A 25 30.33 14.64 2.42
N ALA A 26 29.97 14.70 3.70
CA ALA A 26 30.62 13.90 4.74
C ALA A 26 29.76 12.70 5.10
N SER A 27 30.41 11.62 5.54
CA SER A 27 29.73 10.51 6.20
C SER A 27 29.73 10.73 7.70
N LYS A 28 28.54 10.76 8.30
CA LYS A 28 28.28 10.99 9.72
C LYS A 28 27.76 9.72 10.35
N PHE A 29 28.39 9.27 11.44
CA PHE A 29 28.07 8.00 12.09
C PHE A 29 27.56 8.24 13.50
N TRP A 30 26.36 7.72 13.80
CA TRP A 30 25.77 7.79 15.12
C TRP A 30 26.62 7.05 16.16
N ASN A 31 26.88 7.67 17.30
CA ASN A 31 27.87 7.18 18.27
C ASN A 31 27.32 6.87 19.68
N VAL A 32 26.07 7.21 19.97
CA VAL A 32 25.43 6.97 21.28
C VAL A 32 24.34 5.91 21.20
N ALA A 33 23.95 5.35 22.34
CA ALA A 33 22.83 4.40 22.39
C ALA A 33 21.47 5.08 22.16
N ASN A 34 21.27 6.28 22.73
CA ASN A 34 20.08 7.09 22.53
C ASN A 34 20.45 8.56 22.67
N GLY A 35 19.91 9.41 21.80
CA GLY A 35 20.22 10.84 21.80
C GLY A 35 19.43 11.60 20.76
N ASP A 36 19.45 12.92 20.87
CA ASP A 36 18.87 13.82 19.87
C ASP A 36 19.69 13.79 18.57
N TRP A 37 19.01 13.75 17.43
CA TRP A 37 19.63 13.92 16.11
C TRP A 37 20.48 15.18 16.07
N SER A 38 19.97 16.27 16.66
CA SER A 38 20.71 17.50 16.80
C SER A 38 21.85 17.36 17.79
N GLY A 39 22.98 17.99 17.43
CA GLY A 39 24.12 18.13 18.32
C GLY A 39 25.29 17.21 17.99
N THR A 40 25.89 16.62 19.02
CA THR A 40 27.24 16.04 18.96
C THR A 40 27.26 14.51 18.95
N ASN A 41 26.10 13.87 18.77
CA ASN A 41 25.95 12.41 18.74
C ASN A 41 26.47 11.74 17.45
N TRP A 42 27.33 12.44 16.71
CA TRP A 42 27.83 12.04 15.39
C TRP A 42 29.35 12.10 15.34
N ASN A 43 29.95 11.06 14.77
CA ASN A 43 31.38 10.96 14.47
C ASN A 43 31.62 11.14 12.96
N SER A 44 32.79 11.65 12.57
CA SER A 44 33.27 11.49 11.19
C SER A 44 33.81 10.08 11.00
N GLY A 45 33.41 9.43 9.91
CA GLY A 45 33.97 8.13 9.54
C GLY A 45 35.46 8.19 9.14
N ILE A 46 36.09 7.01 9.16
CA ILE A 46 37.41 6.61 8.63
C ILE A 46 38.67 7.15 9.30
N VAL A 47 38.69 8.29 9.98
CA VAL A 47 39.90 8.65 10.77
C VAL A 47 39.94 7.77 12.02
N TRP A 48 41.04 7.05 12.28
CA TRP A 48 41.25 6.39 13.57
C TRP A 48 42.22 7.22 14.43
N PRO A 49 41.80 7.62 15.66
CA PRO A 49 40.48 7.43 16.25
C PRO A 49 39.40 8.30 15.57
N PRO A 50 38.14 7.81 15.49
CA PRO A 50 37.04 8.60 14.94
C PRO A 50 36.97 9.90 15.71
N GLN A 51 36.93 11.03 14.99
CA GLN A 51 36.81 12.32 15.65
C GLN A 51 35.38 12.40 16.20
N PRO A 52 35.20 12.45 17.53
CA PRO A 52 33.87 12.53 18.10
C PRO A 52 33.29 13.92 17.83
N ASN A 53 31.96 14.00 17.81
CA ASN A 53 31.22 15.26 17.92
C ASN A 53 31.38 16.21 16.72
N VAL A 54 31.31 15.67 15.50
CA VAL A 54 31.48 16.46 14.26
C VAL A 54 30.25 17.27 13.83
N GLY A 55 29.30 17.46 14.75
CA GLY A 55 28.01 18.09 14.48
C GLY A 55 27.06 17.22 13.66
N GLU A 56 25.79 17.61 13.67
CA GLU A 56 24.70 16.94 12.97
C GLU A 56 24.94 16.83 11.45
N PRO A 57 24.33 15.83 10.79
CA PRO A 57 24.30 15.76 9.33
C PRO A 57 23.60 16.98 8.74
N GLY A 58 24.20 17.57 7.71
CA GLY A 58 23.55 18.58 6.87
C GLY A 58 23.01 17.99 5.57
N SER A 59 22.36 18.82 4.75
CA SER A 59 21.75 18.43 3.46
C SER A 59 22.73 17.92 2.39
N GLY A 60 24.04 18.01 2.63
CA GLY A 60 25.11 17.41 1.81
C GLY A 60 25.67 16.11 2.38
N ASP A 61 25.34 15.74 3.62
CA ASP A 61 25.96 14.62 4.34
C ASP A 61 25.14 13.33 4.24
N THR A 62 25.80 12.19 4.39
CA THR A 62 25.13 10.90 4.60
C THR A 62 25.17 10.53 6.08
N ALA A 63 24.01 10.22 6.64
CA ALA A 63 23.84 9.80 8.02
C ALA A 63 23.76 8.26 8.12
N TYR A 64 24.56 7.68 9.01
CA TYR A 64 24.61 6.24 9.28
C TYR A 64 24.29 5.97 10.75
N ILE A 65 23.30 5.13 11.01
CA ILE A 65 22.97 4.62 12.34
C ILE A 65 23.14 3.10 12.30
N ASP A 66 24.26 2.63 12.87
CA ASP A 66 24.75 1.25 12.74
C ASP A 66 25.20 0.60 14.05
N ASN A 67 25.17 1.35 15.15
CA ASN A 67 25.65 0.93 16.46
C ASN A 67 24.54 0.30 17.33
N GLY A 68 23.37 0.01 16.75
CA GLY A 68 22.17 -0.45 17.47
C GLY A 68 21.44 0.65 18.23
N GLY A 69 21.90 1.90 18.15
CA GLY A 69 21.32 3.04 18.84
C GLY A 69 20.11 3.65 18.14
N THR A 70 19.47 4.58 18.84
CA THR A 70 18.29 5.30 18.38
C THR A 70 18.52 6.81 18.37
N ALA A 71 18.37 7.46 17.22
CA ALA A 71 18.31 8.91 17.12
C ALA A 71 16.88 9.41 17.34
N GLN A 72 16.72 10.44 18.16
CA GLN A 72 15.45 11.10 18.43
C GLN A 72 15.33 12.36 17.58
N ILE A 73 14.17 12.59 16.97
CA ILE A 73 13.86 13.85 16.27
C ILE A 73 12.63 14.46 16.93
N THR A 74 12.80 15.64 17.52
CA THR A 74 11.73 16.36 18.23
C THR A 74 11.55 17.81 17.77
N GLN A 75 12.35 18.25 16.80
CA GLN A 75 12.46 19.64 16.36
C GLN A 75 12.62 19.72 14.84
N SER A 76 12.41 20.91 14.30
CA SER A 76 12.51 21.18 12.88
C SER A 76 13.96 21.48 12.48
N GLY A 77 14.30 21.17 11.23
CA GLY A 77 15.60 21.51 10.63
C GLY A 77 16.48 20.33 10.27
N GLU A 78 16.09 19.09 10.58
CA GLU A 78 16.96 17.94 10.33
C GLU A 78 17.06 17.61 8.85
N THR A 79 18.30 17.44 8.39
CA THR A 79 18.59 17.17 6.98
C THR A 79 19.67 16.11 6.79
N ALA A 80 19.63 15.41 5.67
CA ALA A 80 20.71 14.56 5.18
C ALA A 80 20.51 14.33 3.67
N VAL A 81 21.56 14.02 2.91
CA VAL A 81 21.39 13.46 1.56
C VAL A 81 20.76 12.08 1.68
N ASN A 82 21.43 11.17 2.38
CA ASN A 82 20.95 9.82 2.60
C ASN A 82 20.94 9.50 4.09
N VAL A 83 19.95 8.74 4.51
CA VAL A 83 19.90 8.15 5.86
C VAL A 83 19.92 6.64 5.74
N PHE A 84 20.88 6.00 6.41
CA PHE A 84 21.00 4.55 6.48
C PHE A 84 20.79 4.07 7.92
N LEU A 85 19.81 3.20 8.12
CA LEU A 85 19.57 2.49 9.39
C LEU A 85 19.90 1.01 9.16
N GLY A 86 20.99 0.51 9.75
CA GLY A 86 21.49 -0.84 9.46
C GLY A 86 22.12 -0.94 8.06
N SER A 87 23.17 -0.16 7.82
CA SER A 87 23.90 -0.05 6.55
C SER A 87 24.71 -1.30 6.19
N LEU A 88 25.13 -2.10 7.17
CA LEU A 88 26.01 -3.28 7.04
C LEU A 88 25.35 -4.55 7.58
N GLY A 89 25.88 -5.72 7.18
CA GLY A 89 25.42 -7.00 7.70
C GLY A 89 25.61 -7.10 9.22
N GLY A 90 24.54 -7.46 9.94
CA GLY A 90 24.54 -7.55 11.40
C GLY A 90 24.49 -6.21 12.14
N SER A 91 24.58 -5.07 11.44
CA SER A 91 24.37 -3.77 12.06
C SER A 91 22.89 -3.47 12.22
N SER A 92 22.57 -2.62 13.19
CA SER A 92 21.22 -2.09 13.34
C SER A 92 21.22 -0.62 13.72
N GLY A 93 20.10 0.04 13.45
CA GLY A 93 19.91 1.44 13.82
C GLY A 93 18.46 1.83 13.81
N SER A 94 18.14 2.89 14.54
CA SER A 94 16.77 3.36 14.68
C SER A 94 16.65 4.87 14.68
N ILE A 95 15.49 5.35 14.20
CA ILE A 95 15.04 6.73 14.42
C ILE A 95 13.68 6.68 15.09
N ASN A 96 13.49 7.54 16.10
CA ASN A 96 12.19 7.83 16.68
C ASN A 96 11.88 9.32 16.53
N MET A 97 10.81 9.62 15.82
CA MET A 97 10.38 10.98 15.51
C MET A 97 9.01 11.22 16.13
N SER A 98 8.92 12.17 17.06
CA SER A 98 7.67 12.54 17.75
C SER A 98 7.15 13.92 17.36
N ALA A 99 8.00 14.77 16.79
CA ALA A 99 7.67 16.10 16.29
C ALA A 99 8.72 16.55 15.26
N GLY A 100 8.65 17.81 14.82
CA GLY A 100 9.70 18.40 14.00
C GLY A 100 9.68 18.02 12.53
N SER A 101 10.84 18.09 11.87
CA SER A 101 10.97 17.80 10.44
C SER A 101 12.27 17.09 10.09
N LEU A 102 12.21 16.08 9.23
CA LEU A 102 13.37 15.44 8.61
C LEU A 102 13.25 15.51 7.08
N SER A 103 14.20 16.17 6.41
CA SER A 103 14.25 16.27 4.95
C SER A 103 15.48 15.56 4.40
N THR A 104 15.25 14.54 3.56
CA THR A 104 16.36 13.79 2.96
C THR A 104 16.13 13.52 1.47
N THR A 105 17.17 13.13 0.75
CA THR A 105 17.00 12.63 -0.61
C THR A 105 16.45 11.21 -0.56
N SER A 106 17.20 10.29 0.06
CA SER A 106 16.76 8.91 0.22
C SER A 106 16.87 8.46 1.67
N MET A 107 16.03 7.51 2.04
CA MET A 107 16.09 6.82 3.33
C MET A 107 16.08 5.32 3.11
N PHE A 108 17.07 4.64 3.67
CA PHE A 108 17.23 3.20 3.64
C PHE A 108 17.09 2.66 5.06
N VAL A 109 15.98 1.97 5.33
CA VAL A 109 15.69 1.34 6.62
C VAL A 109 15.89 -0.16 6.45
N GLY A 110 16.93 -0.70 7.08
CA GLY A 110 17.40 -2.05 6.77
C GLY A 110 18.04 -2.07 5.39
N HIS A 111 19.23 -1.49 5.25
CA HIS A 111 19.94 -1.49 3.98
C HIS A 111 20.56 -2.86 3.69
N ILE A 112 21.48 -3.33 4.56
CA ILE A 112 22.00 -4.71 4.57
C ILE A 112 21.66 -5.38 5.90
N GLY A 113 21.65 -4.62 7.00
CA GLY A 113 21.29 -5.08 8.33
C GLY A 113 19.81 -4.82 8.65
N THR A 114 19.55 -4.47 9.91
CA THR A 114 18.18 -4.20 10.41
C THR A 114 17.99 -2.72 10.70
N GLY A 115 16.92 -2.12 10.19
CA GLY A 115 16.57 -0.73 10.48
C GLY A 115 15.15 -0.59 11.00
N SER A 116 14.92 0.41 11.85
CA SER A 116 13.58 0.78 12.33
C SER A 116 13.38 2.29 12.33
N PHE A 117 12.25 2.75 11.78
CA PHE A 117 11.80 4.13 11.88
C PHE A 117 10.43 4.19 12.55
N ILE A 118 10.28 5.01 13.58
CA ILE A 118 9.02 5.24 14.28
C ILE A 118 8.65 6.71 14.12
N GLN A 119 7.51 7.00 13.50
CA GLN A 119 6.94 8.33 13.35
C GLN A 119 5.62 8.43 14.11
N SER A 120 5.65 9.19 15.20
CA SER A 120 4.49 9.51 16.05
C SER A 120 4.07 10.97 15.97
N GLY A 121 4.72 11.75 15.09
CA GLY A 121 4.38 13.13 14.77
C GLY A 121 5.39 13.75 13.78
N GLY A 122 5.26 15.05 13.53
CA GLY A 122 6.14 15.80 12.64
C GLY A 122 6.03 15.42 11.15
N THR A 123 6.99 15.87 10.35
CA THR A 123 7.00 15.71 8.89
C THR A 123 8.31 15.10 8.37
N VAL A 124 8.21 14.01 7.63
CA VAL A 124 9.33 13.43 6.86
C VAL A 124 9.12 13.73 5.38
N THR A 125 10.13 14.29 4.71
CA THR A 125 10.10 14.60 3.28
C THR A 125 11.28 13.95 2.58
N LEU A 126 11.01 13.07 1.61
CA LEU A 126 12.00 12.35 0.82
C LEU A 126 11.91 12.79 -0.65
N SER A 127 12.92 13.53 -1.13
CA SER A 127 12.93 14.01 -2.52
C SER A 127 13.26 12.93 -3.55
N SER A 128 13.70 11.74 -3.12
CA SER A 128 13.80 10.54 -3.96
C SER A 128 12.92 9.43 -3.39
N GLY A 129 13.33 8.69 -2.38
CA GLY A 129 12.48 7.61 -1.91
C GLY A 129 12.85 6.95 -0.59
N LEU A 130 11.88 6.17 -0.10
CA LEU A 130 12.01 5.28 1.05
C LEU A 130 12.22 3.86 0.56
N ILE A 131 13.23 3.17 1.09
CA ILE A 131 13.44 1.75 0.85
C ILE A 131 13.51 1.01 2.18
N LEU A 132 12.64 0.01 2.35
CA LEU A 132 12.62 -0.90 3.50
C LEU A 132 13.12 -2.28 3.07
N GLY A 133 14.21 -2.77 3.67
CA GLY A 133 14.80 -4.06 3.29
C GLY A 133 15.46 -4.04 1.90
N ASN A 134 16.53 -3.25 1.76
CA ASN A 134 17.15 -2.95 0.45
C ASN A 134 17.92 -4.14 -0.15
N ASN A 135 18.67 -4.89 0.65
CA ASN A 135 19.53 -6.00 0.20
C ASN A 135 19.02 -7.36 0.74
N PRO A 136 19.50 -8.49 0.18
CA PRO A 136 19.15 -9.81 0.69
C PRO A 136 19.40 -9.92 2.19
N THR A 137 18.49 -10.55 2.93
CA THR A 137 18.49 -10.70 4.40
C THR A 137 18.30 -9.42 5.23
N ALA A 138 18.32 -8.24 4.60
CA ALA A 138 18.05 -6.99 5.30
C ALA A 138 16.59 -6.94 5.78
N VAL A 139 16.36 -6.30 6.93
CA VAL A 139 15.03 -6.15 7.51
C VAL A 139 14.75 -4.69 7.81
N GLY A 140 13.76 -4.11 7.13
CA GLY A 140 13.35 -2.72 7.33
C GLY A 140 11.95 -2.61 7.90
N SER A 141 11.77 -1.80 8.95
CA SER A 141 10.46 -1.50 9.52
C SER A 141 10.20 0.00 9.59
N TYR A 142 9.03 0.45 9.16
CA TYR A 142 8.55 1.82 9.33
C TYR A 142 7.18 1.80 10.02
N ASN A 143 7.03 2.56 11.11
CA ASN A 143 5.77 2.69 11.85
C ASN A 143 5.29 4.14 11.80
N LEU A 144 4.14 4.42 11.19
CA LEU A 144 3.51 5.74 11.11
C LEU A 144 2.20 5.74 11.92
N SER A 145 2.22 6.38 13.09
CA SER A 145 1.02 6.52 13.93
C SER A 145 0.42 7.92 13.91
N SER A 146 1.18 8.94 13.49
CA SER A 146 0.73 10.32 13.28
C SER A 146 1.78 11.10 12.48
N GLY A 147 1.48 12.34 12.10
CA GLY A 147 2.35 13.17 11.26
C GLY A 147 2.17 12.93 9.76
N SER A 148 3.12 13.42 8.96
CA SER A 148 3.11 13.21 7.51
C SER A 148 4.43 12.65 7.00
N LEU A 149 4.35 11.70 6.08
CA LEU A 149 5.45 11.20 5.27
C LEU A 149 5.16 11.53 3.82
N PHE A 150 6.05 12.28 3.17
CA PHE A 150 6.04 12.47 1.72
C PHE A 150 7.28 11.81 1.11
N SER A 151 7.10 11.09 0.01
CA SER A 151 8.22 10.53 -0.75
C SER A 151 7.93 10.53 -2.25
N ASN A 152 8.96 10.71 -3.07
CA ASN A 152 8.80 10.57 -4.52
C ASN A 152 8.69 9.11 -4.96
N SER A 153 9.15 8.14 -4.16
CA SER A 153 8.96 6.71 -4.39
C SER A 153 9.07 5.93 -3.07
N GLN A 154 8.43 4.77 -3.00
CA GLN A 154 8.53 3.83 -1.88
C GLN A 154 8.72 2.41 -2.39
N SER A 155 9.71 1.71 -1.83
CA SER A 155 9.91 0.28 -2.03
C SER A 155 9.93 -0.42 -0.69
N ILE A 156 8.96 -1.31 -0.47
CA ILE A 156 8.80 -2.06 0.77
C ILE A 156 9.12 -3.51 0.46
N GLY A 157 10.23 -4.02 1.01
CA GLY A 157 10.78 -5.33 0.68
C GLY A 157 11.34 -5.34 -0.72
N HIS A 158 12.53 -4.75 -0.93
CA HIS A 158 13.15 -4.57 -2.26
C HIS A 158 14.01 -5.75 -2.73
N THR A 159 14.78 -6.33 -1.82
CA THR A 159 15.37 -7.67 -1.97
C THR A 159 15.52 -8.37 -0.62
N GLY A 160 15.41 -7.61 0.48
CA GLY A 160 15.18 -8.09 1.83
C GLY A 160 13.69 -8.04 2.20
N THR A 161 13.42 -8.09 3.51
CA THR A 161 12.06 -7.98 4.06
C THR A 161 11.77 -6.55 4.48
N GLY A 162 10.65 -6.00 4.01
CA GLY A 162 10.18 -4.67 4.41
C GLY A 162 8.78 -4.72 5.01
N THR A 163 8.56 -3.94 6.06
CA THR A 163 7.24 -3.77 6.66
C THR A 163 6.95 -2.30 6.92
N PHE A 164 5.83 -1.82 6.39
CA PHE A 164 5.28 -0.51 6.71
C PHE A 164 3.97 -0.69 7.48
N THR A 165 3.88 -0.12 8.68
CA THR A 165 2.68 -0.17 9.52
C THR A 165 2.16 1.25 9.73
N GLN A 166 0.95 1.52 9.26
CA GLN A 166 0.26 2.79 9.41
C GLN A 166 -0.99 2.63 10.28
N SER A 167 -1.02 3.33 11.41
CA SER A 167 -2.18 3.41 12.32
C SER A 167 -2.75 4.82 12.43
N GLY A 168 -2.12 5.81 11.79
CA GLY A 168 -2.60 7.18 11.70
C GLY A 168 -1.75 8.01 10.74
N GLY A 169 -1.92 9.33 10.78
CA GLY A 169 -1.17 10.26 9.92
C GLY A 169 -1.45 10.10 8.42
N THR A 170 -0.59 10.69 7.60
CA THR A 170 -0.69 10.64 6.13
C THR A 170 0.62 10.17 5.52
N ASN A 171 0.58 9.10 4.73
CA ASN A 171 1.65 8.68 3.83
C ASN A 171 1.28 9.08 2.41
N SER A 172 2.06 9.96 1.78
CA SER A 172 1.85 10.38 0.39
C SER A 172 3.06 10.02 -0.45
N VAL A 173 2.81 9.27 -1.52
CA VAL A 173 3.81 9.09 -2.58
C VAL A 173 3.43 9.99 -3.74
N SER A 174 4.42 10.61 -4.38
CA SER A 174 4.19 11.37 -5.62
C SER A 174 3.32 10.56 -6.58
N LEU A 175 2.36 11.21 -7.24
CA LEU A 175 1.41 10.51 -8.13
C LEU A 175 2.08 9.93 -9.39
N SER A 176 3.26 10.41 -9.75
CA SER A 176 4.12 9.81 -10.79
C SER A 176 5.23 8.93 -10.22
N GLY A 177 5.27 8.78 -8.90
CA GLY A 177 6.24 8.00 -8.16
C GLY A 177 5.93 6.51 -8.15
N LEU A 178 6.97 5.69 -8.03
CA LEU A 178 6.79 4.25 -7.85
C LEU A 178 6.46 3.96 -6.39
N ASN A 179 5.30 3.34 -6.14
CA ASN A 179 5.00 2.69 -4.85
C ASN A 179 4.95 1.19 -5.07
N THR A 180 5.89 0.45 -4.48
CA THR A 180 6.01 -1.00 -4.67
C THR A 180 6.14 -1.73 -3.35
N ILE A 181 5.29 -2.72 -3.16
CA ILE A 181 5.30 -3.63 -2.01
C ILE A 181 5.68 -5.02 -2.54
N GLY A 182 6.77 -5.57 -2.05
CA GLY A 182 7.30 -6.85 -2.52
C GLY A 182 7.98 -6.72 -3.87
N SER A 183 8.98 -5.85 -3.98
CA SER A 183 9.89 -5.84 -5.14
C SER A 183 10.94 -6.92 -4.90
N GLY A 184 11.04 -7.95 -5.74
CA GLY A 184 12.08 -8.99 -5.63
C GLY A 184 12.06 -9.95 -4.42
N SER A 185 11.51 -9.55 -3.27
CA SER A 185 11.38 -10.34 -2.02
C SER A 185 10.03 -10.04 -1.32
N SER A 186 9.96 -10.12 0.01
CA SER A 186 8.71 -9.95 0.77
C SER A 186 8.51 -8.52 1.27
N GLY A 187 7.41 -7.89 0.84
CA GLY A 187 6.95 -6.60 1.33
C GLY A 187 5.56 -6.68 1.95
N ILE A 188 5.36 -5.99 3.07
CA ILE A 188 4.07 -5.93 3.75
C ILE A 188 3.73 -4.46 4.07
N TYR A 189 2.53 -4.04 3.69
CA TYR A 189 1.93 -2.78 4.10
C TYR A 189 0.68 -3.06 4.95
N ASN A 190 0.65 -2.56 6.18
CA ASN A 190 -0.49 -2.66 7.08
C ASN A 190 -1.10 -1.28 7.29
N LEU A 191 -2.29 -1.04 6.76
CA LEU A 191 -3.07 0.17 7.00
C LEU A 191 -4.24 -0.13 7.94
N SER A 192 -4.22 0.50 9.10
CA SER A 192 -5.25 0.37 10.15
C SER A 192 -5.87 1.71 10.55
N GLY A 193 -5.27 2.83 10.13
CA GLY A 193 -5.77 4.18 10.34
C GLY A 193 -4.93 5.21 9.58
N GLY A 194 -5.46 6.42 9.41
CA GLY A 194 -4.82 7.46 8.58
C GLY A 194 -5.13 7.31 7.10
N ALA A 195 -4.32 7.96 6.25
CA ALA A 195 -4.47 7.95 4.81
C ALA A 195 -3.16 7.56 4.10
N HIS A 196 -3.26 6.69 3.09
CA HIS A 196 -2.19 6.36 2.16
C HIS A 196 -2.61 6.82 0.76
N ILE A 197 -1.89 7.79 0.20
CA ILE A 197 -2.24 8.47 -1.06
C ILE A 197 -1.15 8.17 -2.09
N VAL A 198 -1.52 7.54 -3.20
CA VAL A 198 -0.58 7.11 -4.25
C VAL A 198 -1.16 7.30 -5.65
N GLY A 199 -0.25 7.36 -6.63
CA GLY A 199 -0.59 7.23 -8.05
C GLY A 199 -0.98 5.81 -8.40
N ASP A 200 -0.01 5.02 -8.86
CA ASP A 200 -0.14 3.57 -8.95
C ASP A 200 0.43 2.90 -7.70
N LEU A 201 -0.17 1.77 -7.31
CA LEU A 201 0.31 0.89 -6.26
C LEU A 201 0.68 -0.47 -6.87
N THR A 202 1.95 -0.84 -6.85
CA THR A 202 2.36 -2.20 -7.24
C THR A 202 2.42 -3.09 -6.01
N VAL A 203 1.64 -4.17 -6.00
CA VAL A 203 1.67 -5.22 -4.97
C VAL A 203 2.19 -6.49 -5.64
N GLY A 204 3.44 -6.85 -5.36
CA GLY A 204 4.16 -7.91 -6.07
C GLY A 204 4.82 -7.40 -7.36
N ASN A 205 6.14 -7.56 -7.45
CA ASN A 205 6.92 -7.18 -8.63
C ASN A 205 8.10 -8.15 -8.85
N GLY A 206 8.26 -8.61 -10.08
CA GLY A 206 9.28 -9.59 -10.43
C GLY A 206 9.07 -10.88 -9.63
N THR A 207 10.06 -11.36 -8.89
CA THR A 207 9.94 -12.53 -8.02
C THR A 207 9.40 -12.20 -6.63
N GLY A 208 9.19 -10.92 -6.31
CA GLY A 208 8.78 -10.49 -4.98
C GLY A 208 7.29 -10.71 -4.72
N SER A 209 6.96 -10.99 -3.46
CA SER A 209 5.60 -11.13 -2.97
C SER A 209 5.22 -9.89 -2.16
N GLY A 210 4.10 -9.28 -2.55
CA GLY A 210 3.54 -8.12 -1.89
C GLY A 210 2.25 -8.46 -1.14
N THR A 211 2.10 -7.92 0.06
CA THR A 211 0.84 -7.98 0.80
C THR A 211 0.42 -6.58 1.25
N TYR A 212 -0.78 -6.16 0.87
CA TYR A 212 -1.42 -4.96 1.38
C TYR A 212 -2.62 -5.35 2.26
N ASN A 213 -2.56 -4.99 3.53
CA ASN A 213 -3.61 -5.23 4.52
C ASN A 213 -4.32 -3.91 4.84
N LEU A 214 -5.55 -3.75 4.39
CA LEU A 214 -6.41 -2.61 4.65
C LEU A 214 -7.45 -2.97 5.72
N SER A 215 -7.07 -2.82 6.98
CA SER A 215 -7.92 -3.12 8.15
C SER A 215 -8.68 -1.91 8.72
N GLY A 216 -8.33 -0.71 8.24
CA GLY A 216 -8.93 0.57 8.62
C GLY A 216 -8.27 1.71 7.84
N GLY A 217 -8.62 2.96 8.11
CA GLY A 217 -8.10 4.12 7.38
C GLY A 217 -8.56 4.16 5.91
N THR A 218 -7.86 4.97 5.11
CA THR A 218 -8.18 5.18 3.68
C THR A 218 -6.96 4.93 2.80
N LEU A 219 -7.09 4.05 1.81
CA LEU A 219 -6.18 3.92 0.69
C LEU A 219 -6.78 4.67 -0.51
N ASP A 220 -6.16 5.78 -0.89
CA ASP A 220 -6.56 6.62 -2.02
C ASP A 220 -5.58 6.41 -3.19
N ILE A 221 -6.07 5.83 -4.28
CA ILE A 221 -5.29 5.50 -5.47
C ILE A 221 -5.85 6.30 -6.64
N THR A 222 -5.04 7.16 -7.25
CA THR A 222 -5.47 7.92 -8.44
C THR A 222 -5.24 7.16 -9.74
N GLY A 223 -4.37 6.16 -9.73
CA GLY A 223 -4.08 5.24 -10.82
C GLY A 223 -4.64 3.84 -10.54
N ASN A 224 -3.77 2.83 -10.59
CA ASN A 224 -4.14 1.41 -10.54
C ASN A 224 -3.46 0.68 -9.39
N ILE A 225 -4.04 -0.47 -8.99
CA ILE A 225 -3.31 -1.52 -8.28
C ILE A 225 -2.78 -2.52 -9.31
N LEU A 226 -1.47 -2.73 -9.30
CA LEU A 226 -0.76 -3.55 -10.27
C LEU A 226 -0.14 -4.78 -9.62
N ASN A 227 -0.30 -5.93 -10.27
CA ASN A 227 0.52 -7.11 -10.07
C ASN A 227 1.46 -7.27 -11.26
N ASN A 228 2.76 -7.01 -11.04
CA ASN A 228 3.80 -7.03 -12.07
C ASN A 228 4.81 -8.17 -11.82
N GLY A 229 4.42 -9.20 -11.07
CA GLY A 229 5.32 -10.26 -10.63
C GLY A 229 4.76 -11.66 -10.82
N VAL A 230 5.60 -12.63 -10.46
CA VAL A 230 5.25 -14.05 -10.30
C VAL A 230 5.22 -14.45 -8.82
N GLY A 231 5.68 -13.58 -7.92
CA GLY A 231 5.51 -13.75 -6.49
C GLY A 231 4.12 -13.29 -6.07
N ALA A 232 3.57 -13.90 -5.03
CA ALA A 232 2.17 -13.69 -4.65
C ALA A 232 1.85 -12.21 -4.38
N SER A 233 0.82 -11.70 -5.07
CA SER A 233 0.22 -10.39 -4.89
C SER A 233 -1.09 -10.53 -4.12
N THR A 234 -1.12 -10.04 -2.88
CA THR A 234 -2.30 -10.16 -2.01
C THR A 234 -2.79 -8.80 -1.54
N LEU A 235 -4.06 -8.51 -1.81
CA LEU A 235 -4.77 -7.34 -1.34
C LEU A 235 -5.92 -7.79 -0.43
N ASN A 236 -5.83 -7.46 0.85
CA ASN A 236 -6.86 -7.73 1.84
C ASN A 236 -7.56 -6.42 2.22
N ASN A 237 -8.89 -6.37 2.11
CA ASN A 237 -9.70 -5.33 2.72
C ASN A 237 -10.55 -5.93 3.85
N ASP A 238 -10.18 -5.58 5.07
CA ASP A 238 -10.71 -6.07 6.34
C ASP A 238 -11.40 -4.96 7.16
N GLY A 239 -11.67 -3.79 6.57
CA GLY A 239 -12.41 -2.72 7.24
C GLY A 239 -11.99 -1.29 6.89
N GLY A 240 -11.07 -1.10 5.95
CA GLY A 240 -10.71 0.24 5.48
C GLY A 240 -11.48 0.68 4.24
N ILE A 241 -11.28 1.95 3.88
CA ILE A 241 -11.85 2.55 2.67
C ILE A 241 -10.83 2.39 1.54
N LEU A 242 -11.23 1.66 0.49
CA LEU A 242 -10.43 1.51 -0.74
C LEU A 242 -11.03 2.39 -1.84
N ASN A 243 -10.36 3.48 -2.17
CA ASN A 243 -10.75 4.38 -3.25
C ASN A 243 -9.81 4.17 -4.44
N ILE A 244 -10.37 3.70 -5.56
CA ILE A 244 -9.68 3.60 -6.85
C ILE A 244 -10.29 4.66 -7.78
N GLY A 245 -9.49 5.63 -8.23
CA GLY A 245 -9.93 6.76 -9.04
C GLY A 245 -10.29 6.40 -10.49
N GLY A 246 -11.08 5.35 -10.71
CA GLY A 246 -11.44 4.83 -12.03
C GLY A 246 -10.36 3.95 -12.69
N GLY A 247 -9.31 3.59 -11.94
CA GLY A 247 -8.29 2.63 -12.37
C GLY A 247 -8.71 1.16 -12.18
N SER A 248 -7.76 0.26 -12.42
CA SER A 248 -7.96 -1.18 -12.27
C SER A 248 -7.31 -1.74 -11.00
N ILE A 249 -7.79 -2.91 -10.56
CA ILE A 249 -7.13 -3.75 -9.57
C ILE A 249 -6.63 -5.01 -10.27
N SER A 250 -5.33 -5.27 -10.18
CA SER A 250 -4.69 -6.52 -10.58
C SER A 250 -3.97 -7.12 -9.38
N ALA A 251 -4.36 -8.33 -8.97
CA ALA A 251 -3.78 -9.06 -7.84
C ALA A 251 -3.86 -10.57 -8.09
N ASP A 252 -3.08 -11.38 -7.37
CA ASP A 252 -3.34 -12.82 -7.36
C ASP A 252 -4.53 -13.12 -6.44
N ASN A 253 -4.52 -12.53 -5.25
CA ASN A 253 -5.57 -12.70 -4.27
C ASN A 253 -6.19 -11.34 -3.93
N PHE A 254 -7.46 -11.16 -4.27
CA PHE A 254 -8.25 -10.02 -3.80
C PHE A 254 -9.27 -10.51 -2.77
N ASN A 255 -9.08 -10.13 -1.52
CA ASN A 255 -9.88 -10.63 -0.40
C ASN A 255 -10.66 -9.48 0.26
N ILE A 256 -11.95 -9.68 0.44
CA ILE A 256 -12.86 -8.76 1.12
C ILE A 256 -13.41 -9.47 2.35
N ALA A 257 -13.27 -8.84 3.52
CA ALA A 257 -13.59 -9.43 4.81
C ALA A 257 -12.89 -10.78 5.03
N ASN A 258 -11.56 -10.76 4.85
CA ASN A 258 -10.71 -11.91 5.07
C ASN A 258 -10.64 -12.27 6.56
N SER A 259 -10.66 -11.30 7.48
CA SER A 259 -10.50 -11.54 8.92
C SER A 259 -11.84 -11.68 9.67
N ALA A 260 -11.83 -12.44 10.77
CA ALA A 260 -13.02 -12.64 11.61
C ALA A 260 -13.52 -11.33 12.23
N GLY A 261 -14.85 -11.16 12.29
CA GLY A 261 -15.50 -9.97 12.87
C GLY A 261 -15.46 -8.71 12.00
N THR A 262 -14.85 -8.77 10.82
CA THR A 262 -14.87 -7.69 9.83
C THR A 262 -16.21 -7.65 9.09
N ASN A 263 -16.62 -6.45 8.68
CA ASN A 263 -17.78 -6.24 7.82
C ASN A 263 -17.41 -5.24 6.73
N VAL A 264 -17.24 -5.73 5.50
CA VAL A 264 -16.63 -4.96 4.41
C VAL A 264 -17.50 -5.04 3.18
N SER A 265 -17.79 -3.87 2.60
CA SER A 265 -18.46 -3.73 1.31
C SER A 265 -17.52 -3.13 0.27
N HIS A 266 -17.48 -3.70 -0.93
CA HIS A 266 -16.80 -3.12 -2.09
C HIS A 266 -17.78 -3.00 -3.26
N THR A 267 -17.68 -1.89 -4.01
CA THR A 267 -18.51 -1.64 -5.19
C THR A 267 -17.61 -1.48 -6.40
N LEU A 268 -17.87 -2.26 -7.45
CA LEU A 268 -17.24 -2.10 -8.77
C LEU A 268 -18.17 -1.32 -9.70
N GLY A 269 -17.71 -0.15 -10.14
CA GLY A 269 -18.44 0.81 -10.95
C GLY A 269 -18.14 0.73 -12.45
N ILE A 270 -18.75 1.63 -13.21
CA ILE A 270 -18.48 1.79 -14.65
C ILE A 270 -17.05 2.26 -14.90
N GLY A 271 -16.39 1.70 -15.91
CA GLY A 271 -15.02 2.07 -16.28
C GLY A 271 -13.93 1.43 -15.41
N GLU A 272 -14.30 0.79 -14.31
CA GLU A 272 -13.37 0.06 -13.44
C GLU A 272 -13.20 -1.39 -13.89
N SER A 273 -12.06 -1.99 -13.52
CA SER A 273 -11.83 -3.42 -13.77
C SER A 273 -11.06 -4.09 -12.65
N ILE A 274 -11.41 -5.33 -12.36
CA ILE A 274 -10.69 -6.21 -11.44
C ILE A 274 -10.20 -7.42 -12.23
N THR A 275 -8.93 -7.77 -12.05
CA THR A 275 -8.36 -9.03 -12.50
C THR A 275 -7.71 -9.69 -11.29
N ALA A 276 -8.27 -10.82 -10.87
CA ALA A 276 -7.75 -11.60 -9.76
C ALA A 276 -7.48 -13.05 -10.20
N GLU A 277 -6.50 -13.73 -9.61
CA GLU A 277 -6.46 -15.19 -9.71
C GLU A 277 -7.57 -15.79 -8.86
N ASN A 278 -7.62 -15.44 -7.58
CA ASN A 278 -8.69 -15.77 -6.67
C ASN A 278 -9.29 -14.48 -6.11
N GLU A 279 -10.62 -14.44 -6.10
CA GLU A 279 -11.36 -13.41 -5.37
C GLU A 279 -12.10 -14.09 -4.23
N THR A 280 -11.93 -13.59 -3.01
CA THR A 280 -12.58 -14.14 -1.83
C THR A 280 -13.43 -13.07 -1.16
N ILE A 281 -14.71 -13.35 -0.96
CA ILE A 281 -15.64 -12.44 -0.30
C ILE A 281 -16.23 -13.13 0.92
N GLY A 282 -15.97 -12.56 2.09
CA GLY A 282 -16.40 -13.11 3.37
C GLY A 282 -15.71 -14.42 3.69
N ASN A 283 -14.40 -14.38 3.95
CA ASN A 283 -13.66 -15.58 4.34
C ASN A 283 -14.04 -16.01 5.77
N PHE A 284 -13.54 -15.28 6.78
CA PHE A 284 -13.94 -15.41 8.18
C PHE A 284 -14.89 -14.29 8.62
N GLY A 285 -15.01 -13.21 7.84
CA GLY A 285 -15.86 -12.06 8.12
C GLY A 285 -17.09 -11.98 7.22
N THR A 286 -17.80 -10.85 7.27
CA THR A 286 -18.93 -10.54 6.39
C THR A 286 -18.45 -9.66 5.23
N GLY A 287 -18.40 -10.24 4.02
CA GLY A 287 -18.03 -9.53 2.80
C GLY A 287 -19.24 -9.32 1.89
N ALA A 288 -19.34 -8.12 1.31
CA ALA A 288 -20.30 -7.81 0.26
C ALA A 288 -19.58 -7.19 -0.94
N PHE A 289 -19.80 -7.73 -2.13
CA PHE A 289 -19.31 -7.18 -3.39
C PHE A 289 -20.49 -6.81 -4.28
N THR A 290 -20.56 -5.55 -4.72
CA THR A 290 -21.62 -5.07 -5.61
C THR A 290 -21.02 -4.62 -6.94
N GLN A 291 -21.31 -5.35 -8.01
CA GLN A 291 -20.94 -4.93 -9.36
C GLN A 291 -22.09 -4.16 -10.01
N THR A 292 -21.90 -2.86 -10.21
CA THR A 292 -22.86 -1.98 -10.91
C THR A 292 -22.47 -1.70 -12.35
N GLY A 293 -21.21 -1.98 -12.70
CA GLY A 293 -20.63 -1.79 -14.02
C GLY A 293 -19.27 -2.47 -14.15
N GLY A 294 -18.47 -2.04 -15.13
CA GLY A 294 -17.09 -2.50 -15.27
C GLY A 294 -16.96 -4.00 -15.59
N THR A 295 -15.74 -4.51 -15.43
CA THR A 295 -15.41 -5.92 -15.67
C THR A 295 -14.69 -6.50 -14.47
N ASN A 296 -15.23 -7.58 -13.89
CA ASN A 296 -14.54 -8.40 -12.91
C ASN A 296 -14.14 -9.72 -13.56
N THR A 297 -12.84 -10.03 -13.59
CA THR A 297 -12.28 -11.25 -14.18
C THR A 297 -11.53 -12.04 -13.11
N VAL A 298 -11.98 -13.25 -12.84
CA VAL A 298 -11.36 -14.18 -11.89
C VAL A 298 -10.84 -15.40 -12.65
N SER A 299 -9.52 -15.58 -12.67
CA SER A 299 -8.90 -16.63 -13.50
C SER A 299 -8.96 -18.03 -12.90
N ASN A 300 -9.09 -18.14 -11.57
CA ASN A 300 -9.41 -19.36 -10.85
C ASN A 300 -10.83 -19.25 -10.27
N ASN A 301 -10.96 -19.17 -8.95
CA ASN A 301 -12.25 -19.25 -8.27
C ASN A 301 -12.66 -17.94 -7.63
N LEU A 302 -13.97 -17.66 -7.71
CA LEU A 302 -14.63 -16.69 -6.87
C LEU A 302 -15.19 -17.45 -5.65
N ASN A 303 -14.58 -17.25 -4.48
CA ASN A 303 -14.94 -17.95 -3.26
C ASN A 303 -15.83 -17.05 -2.38
N LEU A 304 -16.97 -17.57 -1.94
CA LEU A 304 -17.95 -16.85 -1.12
C LEU A 304 -18.17 -17.60 0.19
N GLY A 305 -18.12 -16.91 1.33
CA GLY A 305 -18.46 -17.55 2.62
C GLY A 305 -17.59 -18.76 2.95
N VAL A 306 -16.27 -18.58 2.92
CA VAL A 306 -15.32 -19.71 2.84
C VAL A 306 -15.22 -20.49 4.15
N ASP A 307 -15.00 -19.81 5.27
CA ASP A 307 -14.80 -20.45 6.56
C ASP A 307 -16.05 -20.35 7.45
N ALA A 308 -16.15 -21.24 8.45
CA ALA A 308 -17.28 -21.27 9.36
C ALA A 308 -17.44 -19.91 10.09
N GLY A 309 -18.62 -19.31 9.96
CA GLY A 309 -18.91 -17.96 10.47
C GLY A 309 -18.63 -16.83 9.48
N GLY A 310 -17.97 -17.12 8.36
CA GLY A 310 -17.87 -16.21 7.22
C GLY A 310 -19.18 -16.10 6.45
N SER A 311 -19.41 -14.94 5.85
CA SER A 311 -20.57 -14.68 4.99
C SER A 311 -20.14 -13.87 3.77
N GLY A 312 -20.25 -14.47 2.59
CA GLY A 312 -19.92 -13.83 1.32
C GLY A 312 -21.16 -13.57 0.49
N THR A 313 -21.39 -12.31 0.12
CA THR A 313 -22.45 -11.91 -0.82
C THR A 313 -21.84 -11.23 -2.03
N TYR A 314 -22.15 -11.72 -3.23
CA TYR A 314 -21.84 -11.04 -4.49
C TYR A 314 -23.13 -10.69 -5.21
N THR A 315 -23.32 -9.42 -5.54
CA THR A 315 -24.46 -8.92 -6.33
C THR A 315 -23.96 -8.29 -7.61
N ILE A 316 -24.38 -8.80 -8.77
CA ILE A 316 -24.18 -8.15 -10.08
C ILE A 316 -25.48 -7.51 -10.55
N SER A 317 -25.45 -6.20 -10.75
CA SER A 317 -26.56 -5.38 -11.30
C SER A 317 -26.22 -4.75 -12.66
N GLY A 318 -24.94 -4.73 -13.03
CA GLY A 318 -24.45 -4.27 -14.33
C GLY A 318 -23.01 -4.73 -14.58
N GLY A 319 -22.50 -4.48 -15.78
CA GLY A 319 -21.13 -4.89 -16.16
C GLY A 319 -21.02 -6.37 -16.55
N THR A 320 -19.80 -6.92 -16.47
CA THR A 320 -19.50 -8.32 -16.76
C THR A 320 -18.68 -8.96 -15.64
N LEU A 321 -19.14 -10.09 -15.12
CA LEU A 321 -18.37 -11.01 -14.29
C LEU A 321 -17.91 -12.19 -15.15
N GLY A 322 -16.62 -12.41 -15.26
CA GLY A 322 -16.02 -13.59 -15.89
C GLY A 322 -15.25 -14.42 -14.88
N VAL A 323 -15.62 -15.69 -14.71
CA VAL A 323 -14.94 -16.63 -13.82
C VAL A 323 -14.53 -17.86 -14.64
N ASN A 324 -13.22 -18.04 -14.82
CA ASN A 324 -12.68 -19.15 -15.60
C ASN A 324 -12.78 -20.50 -14.85
N GLY A 325 -12.61 -20.47 -13.53
CA GLY A 325 -12.84 -21.61 -12.66
C GLY A 325 -14.31 -21.72 -12.26
N SER A 326 -14.60 -21.60 -10.96
CA SER A 326 -15.95 -21.74 -10.43
C SER A 326 -16.28 -20.63 -9.43
N ILE A 327 -17.57 -20.32 -9.32
CA ILE A 327 -18.12 -19.58 -8.18
C ILE A 327 -18.45 -20.63 -7.12
N VAL A 328 -17.78 -20.59 -5.97
CA VAL A 328 -17.82 -21.67 -4.97
C VAL A 328 -18.15 -21.16 -3.57
N ASN A 329 -18.90 -21.96 -2.83
CA ASN A 329 -19.12 -21.80 -1.40
C ASN A 329 -17.99 -22.40 -0.56
N GLY A 330 -18.04 -22.16 0.75
CA GLY A 330 -17.28 -22.91 1.75
C GLY A 330 -18.16 -23.36 2.91
N ALA A 331 -17.59 -23.40 4.11
CA ALA A 331 -18.28 -23.80 5.34
C ALA A 331 -19.14 -22.67 5.96
N GLY A 332 -18.97 -21.43 5.47
CA GLY A 332 -19.78 -20.26 5.83
C GLY A 332 -21.05 -20.16 4.97
N THR A 333 -21.61 -18.95 4.88
CA THR A 333 -22.78 -18.68 4.04
C THR A 333 -22.38 -17.95 2.77
N SER A 334 -22.82 -18.44 1.62
CA SER A 334 -22.59 -17.83 0.31
C SER A 334 -23.90 -17.40 -0.35
N THR A 335 -23.91 -16.20 -0.91
CA THR A 335 -25.05 -15.67 -1.67
C THR A 335 -24.56 -15.04 -2.96
N PHE A 336 -25.10 -15.49 -4.09
CA PHE A 336 -24.85 -14.90 -5.40
C PHE A 336 -26.15 -14.38 -6.01
N ASN A 337 -26.23 -13.07 -6.20
CA ASN A 337 -27.38 -12.38 -6.77
C ASN A 337 -27.05 -11.87 -8.17
N ILE A 338 -27.86 -12.26 -9.15
CA ILE A 338 -27.87 -11.68 -10.49
C ILE A 338 -29.09 -10.76 -10.57
N ASP A 339 -28.87 -9.46 -10.39
CA ASP A 339 -29.87 -8.40 -10.52
C ASP A 339 -29.75 -7.63 -11.84
N GLY A 340 -28.78 -8.01 -12.67
CA GLY A 340 -28.51 -7.49 -14.00
C GLY A 340 -27.13 -7.96 -14.49
N GLY A 341 -26.56 -7.23 -15.46
CA GLY A 341 -25.23 -7.52 -16.00
C GLY A 341 -25.11 -8.86 -16.74
N THR A 342 -23.86 -9.25 -17.00
CA THR A 342 -23.50 -10.50 -17.69
C THR A 342 -22.64 -11.36 -16.77
N VAL A 343 -23.02 -12.63 -16.57
CA VAL A 343 -22.22 -13.61 -15.82
C VAL A 343 -21.73 -14.68 -16.78
N ASN A 344 -20.42 -14.83 -16.88
CA ASN A 344 -19.75 -15.89 -17.64
C ASN A 344 -19.00 -16.77 -16.64
N ALA A 345 -19.62 -17.86 -16.18
CA ALA A 345 -19.03 -18.81 -15.25
C ALA A 345 -19.35 -20.23 -15.67
N GLY A 346 -18.38 -21.14 -15.61
CA GLY A 346 -18.61 -22.55 -15.97
C GLY A 346 -19.41 -23.31 -14.91
N THR A 347 -19.15 -23.06 -13.64
CA THR A 347 -19.86 -23.69 -12.52
C THR A 347 -20.20 -22.68 -11.44
N ILE A 348 -21.43 -22.76 -10.93
CA ILE A 348 -21.94 -21.97 -9.80
C ILE A 348 -22.38 -22.94 -8.70
N GLY A 349 -21.58 -23.04 -7.64
CA GLY A 349 -21.85 -23.83 -6.45
C GLY A 349 -21.95 -22.92 -5.23
N VAL A 350 -23.15 -22.44 -4.90
CA VAL A 350 -23.37 -21.49 -3.78
C VAL A 350 -24.58 -21.91 -2.94
N ASP A 351 -24.68 -21.44 -1.70
CA ASP A 351 -25.81 -21.79 -0.84
C ASP A 351 -27.09 -21.12 -1.32
N ASN A 352 -27.00 -19.84 -1.72
CA ASN A 352 -28.14 -19.08 -2.23
C ASN A 352 -27.82 -18.49 -3.61
N PHE A 353 -28.53 -18.94 -4.63
CA PHE A 353 -28.46 -18.39 -5.98
C PHE A 353 -29.76 -17.68 -6.34
N ASN A 354 -29.67 -16.39 -6.63
CA ASN A 354 -30.85 -15.56 -6.89
C ASN A 354 -30.74 -14.84 -8.23
N VAL A 355 -31.83 -14.79 -8.99
CA VAL A 355 -31.95 -14.02 -10.23
C VAL A 355 -33.13 -13.07 -10.10
N GLY A 356 -32.89 -11.76 -10.17
CA GLY A 356 -33.90 -10.73 -9.93
C GLY A 356 -34.29 -10.67 -8.44
N ASN A 357 -33.28 -10.63 -7.56
CA ASN A 357 -33.45 -10.58 -6.12
C ASN A 357 -34.00 -9.23 -5.66
N ASP A 358 -33.36 -8.15 -6.11
CA ASP A 358 -33.60 -6.81 -5.60
C ASP A 358 -34.78 -6.10 -6.29
N ALA A 359 -35.46 -5.20 -5.57
CA ALA A 359 -36.59 -4.47 -6.11
C ALA A 359 -36.18 -3.60 -7.31
N GLY A 360 -36.91 -3.72 -8.42
CA GLY A 360 -36.62 -2.99 -9.66
C GLY A 360 -35.50 -3.60 -10.52
N SER A 361 -34.88 -4.70 -10.08
CA SER A 361 -33.98 -5.49 -10.93
C SER A 361 -34.75 -6.12 -12.10
N ASN A 362 -34.06 -6.24 -13.24
CA ASN A 362 -34.54 -6.98 -14.40
C ASN A 362 -33.40 -7.86 -14.91
N ALA A 363 -33.35 -9.07 -14.36
CA ALA A 363 -32.22 -9.96 -14.53
C ALA A 363 -32.62 -11.18 -15.34
N SER A 364 -31.66 -11.68 -16.11
CA SER A 364 -31.78 -12.96 -16.78
C SER A 364 -30.47 -13.72 -16.68
N HIS A 365 -30.55 -15.03 -16.45
CA HIS A 365 -29.41 -15.93 -16.55
C HIS A 365 -29.78 -17.10 -17.47
N THR A 366 -28.88 -17.42 -18.41
CA THR A 366 -29.05 -18.54 -19.34
C THR A 366 -27.94 -19.55 -19.10
N MET A 367 -28.32 -20.79 -18.80
CA MET A 367 -27.40 -21.90 -18.64
C MET A 367 -27.29 -22.72 -19.95
N GLY A 368 -26.06 -22.91 -20.41
CA GLY A 368 -25.69 -23.63 -21.64
C GLY A 368 -25.22 -25.07 -21.41
N VAL A 369 -24.81 -25.72 -22.50
CA VAL A 369 -24.21 -27.07 -22.44
C VAL A 369 -22.83 -26.98 -21.78
N GLY A 370 -22.57 -27.86 -20.81
CA GLY A 370 -21.30 -27.94 -20.10
C GLY A 370 -21.24 -27.09 -18.82
N GLU A 371 -22.24 -26.26 -18.57
CA GLU A 371 -22.36 -25.48 -17.34
C GLU A 371 -23.08 -26.28 -16.24
N SER A 372 -22.80 -25.94 -14.98
CA SER A 372 -23.47 -26.56 -13.84
C SER A 372 -23.79 -25.56 -12.72
N ILE A 373 -25.00 -25.67 -12.18
CA ILE A 373 -25.48 -24.98 -10.99
C ILE A 373 -25.79 -26.04 -9.93
N SER A 374 -25.20 -25.90 -8.74
CA SER A 374 -25.42 -26.79 -7.59
C SER A 374 -25.59 -25.96 -6.32
N VAL A 375 -26.83 -25.75 -5.88
CA VAL A 375 -27.14 -24.75 -4.86
C VAL A 375 -28.04 -25.27 -3.74
N GLY A 376 -27.99 -24.64 -2.57
CA GLY A 376 -28.91 -24.96 -1.47
C GLY A 376 -30.31 -24.34 -1.68
N SER A 377 -30.36 -23.18 -2.33
CA SER A 377 -31.59 -22.47 -2.65
C SER A 377 -31.43 -21.74 -3.99
N GLU A 378 -32.46 -21.83 -4.83
CA GLU A 378 -32.59 -21.08 -6.08
C GLU A 378 -33.84 -20.20 -6.03
N THR A 379 -33.68 -18.88 -6.16
CA THR A 379 -34.81 -17.94 -6.18
C THR A 379 -34.81 -17.13 -7.48
N ILE A 380 -35.89 -17.25 -8.26
CA ILE A 380 -36.06 -16.51 -9.51
C ILE A 380 -37.22 -15.52 -9.36
N GLY A 381 -36.93 -14.22 -9.46
CA GLY A 381 -37.90 -13.14 -9.34
C GLY A 381 -38.42 -12.97 -7.91
N ASN A 382 -37.53 -12.63 -6.96
CA ASN A 382 -37.89 -12.42 -5.56
C ASN A 382 -38.66 -11.10 -5.38
N SER A 383 -37.95 -9.96 -5.50
CA SER A 383 -38.54 -8.61 -5.48
C SER A 383 -38.47 -7.90 -6.83
N GLY A 384 -37.68 -8.43 -7.77
CA GLY A 384 -37.56 -7.93 -9.13
C GLY A 384 -38.11 -8.90 -10.18
N THR A 385 -37.77 -8.64 -11.44
CA THR A 385 -38.06 -9.56 -12.55
C THR A 385 -36.85 -10.45 -12.78
N GLY A 386 -37.03 -11.77 -12.61
CA GLY A 386 -35.99 -12.77 -12.87
C GLY A 386 -36.41 -13.72 -13.97
N VAL A 387 -35.48 -14.04 -14.87
CA VAL A 387 -35.66 -15.08 -15.89
C VAL A 387 -34.48 -16.04 -15.85
N PHE A 388 -34.75 -17.32 -15.59
CA PHE A 388 -33.76 -18.38 -15.73
C PHE A 388 -34.11 -19.25 -16.95
N THR A 389 -33.15 -19.40 -17.87
CA THR A 389 -33.32 -20.23 -19.07
C THR A 389 -32.27 -21.32 -19.11
N GLN A 390 -32.69 -22.57 -19.05
CA GLN A 390 -31.78 -23.71 -19.18
C GLN A 390 -31.88 -24.30 -20.59
N THR A 391 -30.81 -24.17 -21.37
CA THR A 391 -30.68 -24.73 -22.73
C THR A 391 -29.81 -26.00 -22.77
N GLY A 392 -29.05 -26.25 -21.71
CA GLY A 392 -28.20 -27.42 -21.50
C GLY A 392 -27.71 -27.48 -20.04
N GLY A 393 -26.69 -28.29 -19.76
CA GLY A 393 -26.05 -28.31 -18.43
C GLY A 393 -26.87 -29.00 -17.35
N THR A 394 -26.45 -28.87 -16.09
CA THR A 394 -27.10 -29.47 -14.91
C THR A 394 -27.47 -28.40 -13.89
N ASN A 395 -28.73 -28.37 -13.45
CA ASN A 395 -29.18 -27.54 -12.33
C ASN A 395 -29.63 -28.47 -11.19
N THR A 396 -29.00 -28.36 -10.02
CA THR A 396 -29.29 -29.18 -8.84
C THR A 396 -29.53 -28.27 -7.64
N ILE A 397 -30.66 -28.49 -6.96
CA ILE A 397 -31.01 -27.82 -5.71
C ILE A 397 -31.04 -28.91 -4.62
N THR A 398 -30.26 -28.77 -3.55
CA THR A 398 -30.07 -29.81 -2.51
C THR A 398 -30.58 -29.44 -1.14
#